data_AF-A0A183ELE4-F1
#
_entry.id   AF-A0A183ELE4-F1
#
_cell.length_a   1.000
_cell.length_b   1.000
_cell.length_c   1.000
_cell.angle_alpha   90.00
_cell.angle_beta   90.00
_cell.angle_gamma   90.00
#
_symmetry.space_group_name_H-M   'P 1'
#
loop_
_entity.id
_entity.type
_entity.pdbx_description
1 polymer ?
#
loop_
_entity_poly.entity_id
_entity_poly.type
_entity_poly.pdbx_seq_one_letter_code
_entity_poly.pdbx_strand_id
1 'polypeptide(L)'
;MFSSAWLITKNTMEVLAEIQASFYITLQQLLKDVFKYHEDLVRSRKRMKEQDVVDAVNLMQTTTTCLQKSKETYAQRVNELERLKKENATAKDVAKAENKLAKSRDEYRSYVEKYGRVRDNFEEKMIKATQLFQAHDQAYLQQMKAFLALFAHAVHDSASTASQVCAQYRGSVDRLDVEAILTHFVETKGTGRDRPGAYFSSFLGRERREKDAKYH
;
A
#
# COMPACT_ATOMS: atom_id res chain seq x y z
N MET A 1 -36.00 31.94 -18.50
CA MET A 1 -35.07 32.39 -19.56
C MET A 1 -33.71 31.69 -19.44
N PHE A 2 -33.04 31.70 -18.28
CA PHE A 2 -31.72 31.04 -18.11
C PHE A 2 -31.77 29.56 -17.66
N SER A 3 -32.92 28.89 -17.75
CA SER A 3 -33.12 27.56 -17.15
C SER A 3 -32.20 26.48 -17.75
N SER A 4 -31.90 26.57 -19.05
CA SER A 4 -31.07 25.59 -19.75
C SER A 4 -29.61 25.63 -19.30
N ALA A 5 -29.08 26.83 -19.01
CA ALA A 5 -27.74 26.98 -18.47
C ALA A 5 -27.63 26.41 -17.05
N TRP A 6 -28.63 26.65 -16.19
CA TRP A 6 -28.69 26.05 -14.86
C TRP A 6 -28.82 24.52 -14.90
N LEU A 7 -29.50 23.96 -15.91
CA LEU A 7 -29.55 22.51 -16.13
C LEU A 7 -28.17 21.94 -16.47
N ILE A 8 -27.38 22.62 -17.32
CA ILE A 8 -26.00 22.23 -17.62
C ILE A 8 -25.14 22.22 -16.34
N THR A 9 -25.26 23.27 -15.52
CA THR A 9 -24.55 23.34 -14.23
C THR A 9 -24.94 22.18 -13.32
N LYS A 10 -26.24 21.92 -13.17
CA LYS A 10 -26.75 20.81 -12.34
C LYS A 10 -26.18 19.47 -12.81
N ASN A 11 -26.31 19.15 -14.09
CA ASN A 11 -25.84 17.87 -14.64
C ASN A 11 -24.32 17.72 -14.48
N THR A 12 -23.55 18.81 -14.63
CA THR A 12 -22.11 18.81 -14.38
C THR A 12 -21.79 18.44 -12.92
N MET A 13 -22.52 19.00 -11.95
CA MET A 13 -22.32 18.69 -10.54
C MET A 13 -22.66 17.23 -10.22
N GLU A 14 -23.69 16.67 -10.85
CA GLU A 14 -24.05 15.24 -10.73
C GLU A 14 -22.89 14.35 -11.21
N VAL A 15 -22.31 14.64 -12.38
CA VAL A 15 -21.15 13.89 -12.90
C VAL A 15 -19.92 14.02 -11.99
N LEU A 16 -19.63 15.21 -11.47
CA LEU A 16 -18.52 15.40 -10.52
C LEU A 16 -18.73 14.61 -9.22
N ALA A 17 -19.96 14.53 -8.72
CA ALA A 17 -20.29 13.72 -7.55
C ALA A 17 -20.13 12.23 -7.83
N GLU A 18 -20.51 11.75 -9.02
CA GLU A 18 -20.31 10.36 -9.44
C GLU A 18 -18.82 9.99 -9.54
N ILE A 19 -17.97 10.89 -10.05
CA ILE A 19 -16.51 10.69 -10.08
C ILE A 19 -15.97 10.49 -8.65
N GLN A 20 -16.38 11.33 -7.71
CA GLN A 20 -15.94 11.22 -6.31
C GLN A 20 -16.45 9.93 -5.65
N ALA A 21 -17.69 9.53 -5.92
CA ALA A 21 -18.26 8.28 -5.40
C ALA A 21 -17.50 7.06 -5.95
N SER A 22 -17.21 7.03 -7.25
CA SER A 22 -16.44 5.97 -7.90
C SER A 22 -15.01 5.87 -7.34
N PHE A 23 -14.35 7.02 -7.14
CA PHE A 23 -13.05 7.09 -6.50
C PHE A 23 -13.08 6.49 -5.08
N TYR A 24 -14.07 6.86 -4.27
CA TYR A 24 -14.23 6.33 -2.93
C TYR A 24 -14.43 4.80 -2.92
N ILE A 25 -15.24 4.26 -3.84
CA ILE A 25 -15.42 2.80 -3.98
C ILE A 25 -14.09 2.12 -4.32
N THR A 26 -13.30 2.72 -5.21
CA THR A 26 -11.97 2.21 -5.57
C THR A 26 -11.03 2.17 -4.36
N LEU A 27 -11.01 3.23 -3.54
CA LEU A 27 -10.22 3.27 -2.31
C LEU A 27 -10.67 2.21 -1.30
N GLN A 28 -11.97 1.99 -1.15
CA GLN A 28 -12.51 0.96 -0.26
C GLN A 28 -12.09 -0.44 -0.71
N GLN A 29 -12.08 -0.71 -2.02
CA GLN A 29 -11.60 -1.99 -2.53
C GLN A 29 -10.09 -2.18 -2.28
N LEU A 30 -9.28 -1.15 -2.55
CA LEU A 30 -7.85 -1.19 -2.25
C LEU A 30 -7.58 -1.44 -0.76
N LEU A 31 -8.35 -0.81 0.13
CA LEU A 31 -8.23 -1.03 1.57
C LEU A 31 -8.54 -2.49 1.95
N LYS A 32 -9.57 -3.10 1.36
CA LYS A 32 -9.87 -4.53 1.57
C LYS A 32 -8.73 -5.42 1.10
N ASP A 33 -8.12 -5.11 -0.04
CA ASP A 33 -7.00 -5.87 -0.59
C ASP A 33 -5.77 -5.79 0.32
N VAL A 34 -5.50 -4.61 0.89
CA VAL A 34 -4.44 -4.40 1.90
C VAL A 34 -4.69 -5.25 3.14
N PHE A 35 -5.90 -5.23 3.70
CA PHE A 35 -6.22 -6.03 4.89
C PHE A 35 -6.13 -7.53 4.62
N LYS A 36 -6.66 -7.99 3.49
CA LYS A 36 -6.54 -9.39 3.08
C LYS A 36 -5.08 -9.81 2.98
N TYR A 37 -4.25 -9.00 2.33
CA TYR A 37 -2.82 -9.27 2.22
C TYR A 37 -2.13 -9.31 3.59
N HIS A 38 -2.52 -8.44 4.51
CA HIS A 38 -1.99 -8.46 5.87
C HIS A 38 -2.31 -9.78 6.59
N GLU A 39 -3.54 -10.28 6.49
CA GLU A 39 -3.89 -11.58 7.07
C GLU A 39 -3.06 -12.72 6.46
N ASP A 40 -2.91 -12.74 5.14
CA ASP A 40 -2.12 -13.74 4.43
C ASP A 40 -0.64 -13.68 4.84
N LEU A 41 -0.09 -12.48 5.01
CA LEU A 41 1.26 -12.24 5.52
C LEU A 41 1.45 -12.80 6.93
N VAL A 42 0.51 -12.55 7.85
CA VAL A 42 0.56 -13.06 9.23
C VAL A 42 0.54 -14.60 9.24
N ARG A 43 -0.34 -15.21 8.43
CA ARG A 43 -0.40 -16.68 8.29
C ARG A 43 0.89 -17.25 7.70
N SER A 44 1.44 -16.61 6.68
CA SER A 44 2.71 -17.00 6.04
C SER A 44 3.88 -16.97 7.03
N ARG A 45 4.01 -15.86 7.77
CA ARG A 45 5.08 -15.68 8.77
C ARG A 45 5.04 -16.74 9.87
N LYS A 46 3.85 -17.18 10.28
CA LYS A 46 3.70 -18.24 11.28
C LYS A 46 4.30 -19.57 10.78
N ARG A 47 4.01 -19.96 9.53
CA ARG A 47 4.56 -21.19 8.92
C ARG A 47 6.08 -21.15 8.81
N MET A 48 6.67 -20.00 8.48
CA MET A 48 8.13 -19.87 8.38
C MET A 48 8.86 -20.08 9.72
N LYS A 49 8.22 -19.75 10.84
CA LYS A 49 8.80 -19.96 12.18
C LYS A 49 8.82 -21.43 12.60
N GLU A 50 8.06 -22.31 11.95
CA GLU A 50 8.02 -23.75 12.23
C GLU A 50 9.16 -24.54 11.55
N GLN A 51 10.09 -23.86 10.85
CA GLN A 51 11.21 -24.49 10.14
C GLN A 51 12.34 -24.92 11.09
N ASP A 52 12.99 -26.06 10.78
CA ASP A 52 14.09 -26.76 11.51
C ASP A 52 15.35 -25.96 11.95
N VAL A 53 15.35 -24.64 11.86
CA VAL A 53 16.49 -23.78 12.23
C VAL A 53 16.70 -23.80 13.74
N VAL A 54 15.61 -23.81 14.52
CA VAL A 54 15.66 -23.83 15.98
C VAL A 54 16.42 -25.05 16.49
N ASP A 55 16.16 -26.23 15.90
CA ASP A 55 16.83 -27.46 16.30
C ASP A 55 18.33 -27.43 15.98
N ALA A 56 18.71 -26.86 14.82
CA ALA A 56 20.11 -26.70 14.45
C ALA A 56 20.85 -25.74 15.39
N VAL A 57 20.21 -24.62 15.77
CA VAL A 57 20.73 -23.67 16.77
C VAL A 57 20.95 -24.36 18.12
N ASN A 58 19.94 -25.09 18.60
CA ASN A 58 19.98 -25.79 19.89
C ASN A 58 21.06 -26.89 19.91
N LEU A 59 21.18 -27.65 18.82
CA LEU A 59 22.20 -28.69 18.68
C LEU A 59 23.61 -28.08 18.64
N MET A 60 23.79 -26.95 17.96
CA MET A 60 25.05 -26.22 17.91
C MET A 60 25.46 -25.70 19.29
N GLN A 61 24.53 -25.05 20.02
CA GLN A 61 24.78 -24.58 21.39
C GLN A 61 25.15 -25.71 22.35
N THR A 62 24.40 -26.82 22.29
CA THR A 62 24.66 -28.00 23.13
C THR A 62 26.02 -28.61 22.81
N THR A 63 26.33 -28.81 21.52
CA THR A 63 27.60 -29.40 21.09
C THR A 63 28.79 -28.50 21.45
N THR A 64 28.65 -27.18 21.32
CA THR A 64 29.66 -26.21 21.76
C THR A 64 29.94 -26.33 23.26
N THR A 65 28.89 -26.46 24.07
CA THR A 65 29.01 -26.62 25.52
C THR A 65 29.71 -27.93 25.89
N CYS A 66 29.33 -29.05 25.26
CA CYS A 66 29.98 -30.34 25.48
C CYS A 66 31.45 -30.34 25.05
N LEU A 67 31.76 -29.73 23.91
CA LEU A 67 33.13 -29.57 23.43
C LEU A 67 33.97 -28.81 24.45
N GLN A 68 33.47 -27.68 24.95
CA GLN A 68 34.18 -26.87 25.94
C GLN A 68 34.44 -27.65 27.24
N LYS A 69 33.43 -28.38 27.75
CA LYS A 69 33.59 -29.23 28.94
C LYS A 69 34.62 -30.35 28.73
N SER A 70 34.61 -31.00 27.56
CA SER A 70 35.57 -32.06 27.24
C SER A 70 37.00 -31.53 27.13
N LYS A 71 37.19 -30.31 26.58
CA LYS A 71 38.47 -29.60 26.51
C LYS A 71 39.01 -29.29 27.91
N GLU A 72 38.19 -28.73 28.78
CA GLU A 72 38.54 -28.44 30.17
C GLU A 72 38.90 -29.71 30.94
N THR A 73 38.12 -30.77 30.76
CA THR A 73 38.39 -32.09 31.35
C THR A 73 39.74 -32.64 30.88
N TYR A 74 40.02 -32.58 29.57
CA TYR A 74 41.31 -32.99 29.01
C TYR A 74 42.48 -32.20 29.62
N ALA A 75 42.38 -30.87 29.70
CA ALA A 75 43.40 -30.03 30.32
C ALA A 75 43.63 -30.38 31.81
N GLN A 76 42.57 -30.63 32.56
CA GLN A 76 42.68 -31.10 33.95
C GLN A 76 43.43 -32.44 34.05
N ARG A 77 43.19 -33.39 33.12
CA ARG A 77 43.92 -34.67 33.10
C ARG A 77 45.40 -34.50 32.75
N VAL A 78 45.74 -33.56 31.87
CA VAL A 78 47.14 -33.22 31.56
C VAL A 78 47.84 -32.70 32.80
N ASN A 79 47.27 -31.70 33.48
CA ASN A 79 47.84 -31.10 34.68
C ASN A 79 48.03 -32.12 35.81
N GLU A 80 47.06 -33.02 36.02
CA GLU A 80 47.17 -34.06 37.05
C GLU A 80 48.29 -35.06 36.74
N LEU A 81 48.46 -35.46 35.47
CA LEU A 81 49.55 -36.35 35.08
C LEU A 81 50.92 -35.69 35.30
N GLU A 82 51.06 -34.41 34.96
CA GLU A 82 52.29 -33.65 35.21
C GLU A 82 52.60 -33.53 36.72
N ARG A 83 51.57 -33.29 37.54
CA ARG A 83 51.71 -33.23 39.00
C ARG A 83 52.20 -34.55 39.57
N LEU A 84 51.58 -35.67 39.22
CA LEU A 84 51.99 -37.01 39.67
C LEU A 84 53.42 -37.36 39.24
N LYS A 85 53.85 -36.93 38.05
CA LYS A 85 55.23 -37.10 37.57
C LYS A 85 56.23 -36.26 38.39
N LYS A 86 55.87 -35.03 38.79
CA LYS A 86 56.72 -34.17 39.64
C LYS A 86 56.81 -34.66 41.09
N GLU A 87 55.74 -35.24 41.61
CA GLU A 87 55.67 -35.75 42.99
C GLU A 87 56.26 -37.17 43.15
N ASN A 88 56.83 -37.76 42.09
CA ASN A 88 57.35 -39.15 42.08
C ASN A 88 56.30 -40.18 42.56
N ALA A 89 55.05 -40.02 42.12
CA ALA A 89 53.97 -40.96 42.43
C ALA A 89 54.28 -42.38 41.93
N THR A 90 53.57 -43.38 42.45
CA THR A 90 53.82 -44.78 42.08
C THR A 90 53.57 -45.03 40.59
N ALA A 91 54.32 -45.97 39.99
CA ALA A 91 54.13 -46.36 38.59
C ALA A 91 52.68 -46.77 38.27
N LYS A 92 51.99 -47.38 39.25
CA LYS A 92 50.58 -47.76 39.14
C LYS A 92 49.65 -46.54 39.04
N ASP A 93 49.90 -45.51 39.83
CA ASP A 93 49.09 -44.28 39.83
C ASP A 93 49.30 -43.46 38.57
N VAL A 94 50.55 -43.39 38.09
CA VAL A 94 50.90 -42.76 36.81
C VAL A 94 50.20 -43.47 35.65
N ALA A 95 50.29 -44.81 35.56
CA ALA A 95 49.62 -45.58 34.51
C ALA A 95 48.09 -45.40 34.54
N LYS A 96 47.48 -45.27 35.73
CA LYS A 96 46.05 -44.98 35.88
C LYS A 96 45.68 -43.58 35.37
N ALA A 97 46.53 -42.57 35.61
CA ALA A 97 46.34 -41.22 35.12
C ALA A 97 46.51 -41.14 33.59
N GLU A 98 47.49 -41.83 33.01
CA GLU A 98 47.68 -41.93 31.56
C GLU A 98 46.48 -42.55 30.84
N ASN A 99 45.90 -43.61 31.42
CA ASN A 99 44.66 -44.20 30.90
C ASN A 99 43.47 -43.24 30.92
N LYS A 100 43.34 -42.41 31.97
CA LYS A 100 42.29 -41.38 32.05
C LYS A 100 42.52 -40.26 31.03
N LEU A 101 43.77 -39.84 30.84
CA LEU A 101 44.16 -38.84 29.85
C LEU A 101 43.87 -39.33 28.43
N ALA A 102 44.20 -40.58 28.11
CA ALA A 102 43.92 -41.17 26.80
C ALA A 102 42.40 -41.14 26.51
N LYS A 103 41.58 -41.55 27.48
CA LYS A 103 40.11 -41.50 27.34
C LYS A 103 39.58 -40.08 27.14
N SER A 104 40.03 -39.11 27.93
CA SER A 104 39.56 -37.71 27.79
C SER A 104 40.05 -37.07 26.49
N ARG A 105 41.23 -37.47 25.99
CA ARG A 105 41.73 -37.05 24.67
C ARG A 105 40.82 -37.55 23.55
N ASP A 106 40.48 -38.84 23.57
CA ASP A 106 39.66 -39.45 22.53
C ASP A 106 38.22 -38.90 22.55
N GLU A 107 37.68 -38.63 23.75
CA GLU A 107 36.40 -37.94 23.92
C GLU A 107 36.43 -36.51 23.39
N TYR A 108 37.46 -35.72 23.75
CA TYR A 108 37.62 -34.36 23.23
C TYR A 108 37.73 -34.35 21.70
N ARG A 109 38.53 -35.25 21.12
CA ARG A 109 38.67 -35.41 19.67
C ARG A 109 37.33 -35.72 18.99
N SER A 110 36.55 -36.64 19.56
CA SER A 110 35.21 -36.97 19.06
C SER A 110 34.27 -35.76 19.06
N TYR A 111 34.32 -34.92 20.11
CA TYR A 111 33.53 -33.68 20.14
C TYR A 111 34.02 -32.64 19.13
N VAL A 112 35.32 -32.55 18.85
CA VAL A 112 35.86 -31.66 17.79
C VAL A 112 35.29 -32.07 16.43
N GLU A 113 35.32 -33.35 16.10
CA GLU A 113 34.79 -33.87 14.83
C GLU A 113 33.26 -33.72 14.75
N LYS A 114 32.54 -33.99 15.85
CA LYS A 114 31.10 -33.74 15.94
C LYS A 114 30.76 -32.27 15.75
N TYR A 115 31.50 -31.36 16.39
CA TYR A 115 31.30 -29.93 16.29
C TYR A 115 31.43 -29.45 14.83
N GLY A 116 32.44 -29.91 14.09
CA GLY A 116 32.60 -29.57 12.67
C GLY A 116 31.34 -29.91 11.85
N ARG A 117 30.84 -31.14 11.97
CA ARG A 117 29.62 -31.59 11.27
C ARG A 117 28.37 -30.81 11.68
N VAL A 118 28.21 -30.53 12.97
CA VAL A 118 27.06 -29.77 13.48
C VAL A 118 27.12 -28.30 13.01
N ARG A 119 28.32 -27.71 13.00
CA ARG A 119 28.53 -26.35 12.49
C ARG A 119 28.15 -26.25 11.03
N ASP A 120 28.62 -27.15 10.18
CA ASP A 120 28.33 -27.12 8.74
C ASP A 120 26.82 -27.24 8.47
N ASN A 121 26.12 -28.12 9.21
CA ASN A 121 24.66 -28.23 9.14
C ASN A 121 23.94 -26.96 9.60
N PHE A 122 24.40 -26.37 10.71
CA PHE A 122 23.88 -25.13 11.24
C PHE A 122 24.04 -23.99 10.23
N GLU A 123 25.23 -23.82 9.65
CA GLU A 123 25.50 -22.78 8.65
C GLU A 123 24.60 -22.95 7.42
N GLU A 124 24.49 -24.17 6.89
CA GLU A 124 23.61 -24.46 5.75
C GLU A 124 22.15 -24.09 6.04
N LYS A 125 21.61 -24.51 7.19
CA LYS A 125 20.23 -24.22 7.57
C LYS A 125 20.01 -22.73 7.84
N MET A 126 20.96 -22.06 8.47
CA MET A 126 20.90 -20.61 8.73
C MET A 126 20.89 -19.80 7.44
N ILE A 127 21.75 -20.13 6.47
CA ILE A 127 21.80 -19.43 5.17
C ILE A 127 20.46 -19.58 4.43
N LYS A 128 19.92 -20.80 4.36
CA LYS A 128 18.62 -21.03 3.72
C LYS A 128 17.50 -20.25 4.41
N ALA A 129 17.49 -20.24 5.73
CA ALA A 129 16.47 -19.53 6.50
C ALA A 129 16.54 -18.01 6.32
N THR A 130 17.74 -17.43 6.38
CA THR A 130 17.92 -15.97 6.17
C THR A 130 17.53 -15.55 4.77
N GLN A 131 17.87 -16.35 3.75
CA GLN A 131 17.41 -16.12 2.38
C GLN A 131 15.89 -16.15 2.25
N LEU A 132 15.23 -17.12 2.90
CA LEU A 132 13.77 -17.20 2.91
C LEU A 132 13.14 -15.99 3.61
N PHE A 133 13.66 -15.57 4.77
CA PHE A 133 13.19 -14.37 5.47
C PHE A 133 13.38 -13.11 4.62
N GLN A 134 14.54 -12.96 3.99
CA GLN A 134 14.83 -11.84 3.11
C GLN A 134 13.86 -11.81 1.92
N ALA A 135 13.65 -12.95 1.25
CA ALA A 135 12.73 -13.04 0.12
C ALA A 135 11.29 -12.71 0.53
N HIS A 136 10.87 -13.18 1.70
CA HIS A 136 9.55 -12.88 2.26
C HIS A 136 9.39 -11.38 2.55
N ASP A 137 10.37 -10.75 3.21
CA ASP A 137 10.32 -9.32 3.53
C ASP A 137 10.42 -8.45 2.26
N GLN A 138 11.21 -8.88 1.27
CA GLN A 138 11.27 -8.21 -0.03
C GLN A 138 9.92 -8.26 -0.75
N ALA A 139 9.26 -9.43 -0.78
CA ALA A 139 7.92 -9.56 -1.37
C ALA A 139 6.89 -8.68 -0.65
N TYR A 140 6.96 -8.61 0.69
CA TYR A 140 6.14 -7.70 1.49
C TYR A 140 6.32 -6.24 1.07
N LEU A 141 7.57 -5.75 1.04
CA LEU A 141 7.86 -4.36 0.70
C LEU A 141 7.46 -4.03 -0.74
N GLN A 142 7.66 -4.96 -1.67
CA GLN A 142 7.22 -4.82 -3.06
C GLN A 142 5.70 -4.71 -3.15
N GLN A 143 4.95 -5.54 -2.42
CA GLN A 143 3.49 -5.48 -2.43
C GLN A 143 2.97 -4.19 -1.79
N MET A 144 3.55 -3.74 -0.68
CA MET A 144 3.18 -2.45 -0.06
C MET A 144 3.41 -1.28 -1.01
N LYS A 145 4.56 -1.27 -1.70
CA LYS A 145 4.84 -0.28 -2.73
C LYS A 145 3.81 -0.33 -3.87
N ALA A 146 3.41 -1.52 -4.30
CA ALA A 146 2.39 -1.67 -5.34
C ALA A 146 1.03 -1.09 -4.91
N PHE A 147 0.60 -1.31 -3.67
CA PHE A 147 -0.62 -0.70 -3.14
C PHE A 147 -0.55 0.83 -3.11
N LEU A 148 0.59 1.40 -2.70
CA LEU A 148 0.78 2.86 -2.72
C LEU A 148 0.77 3.42 -4.15
N ALA A 149 1.32 2.69 -5.13
CA ALA A 149 1.25 3.07 -6.53
C ALA A 149 -0.20 3.05 -7.04
N LEU A 150 -0.97 1.99 -6.73
CA LEU A 150 -2.39 1.91 -7.08
C LEU A 150 -3.21 3.06 -6.47
N PHE A 151 -2.92 3.41 -5.21
CA PHE A 151 -3.53 4.57 -4.57
C PHE A 151 -3.22 5.88 -5.32
N ALA A 152 -1.94 6.11 -5.63
CA ALA A 152 -1.51 7.31 -6.34
C ALA A 152 -2.16 7.41 -7.74
N HIS A 153 -2.27 6.30 -8.46
CA HIS A 153 -2.98 6.24 -9.73
C HIS A 153 -4.47 6.54 -9.58
N ALA A 154 -5.17 5.94 -8.61
CA ALA A 154 -6.58 6.21 -8.39
C ALA A 154 -6.86 7.70 -8.09
N VAL A 155 -5.99 8.34 -7.30
CA VAL A 155 -6.07 9.78 -7.01
C VAL A 155 -5.85 10.60 -8.29
N HIS A 156 -4.82 10.27 -9.07
CA HIS A 156 -4.52 10.96 -10.32
C HIS A 156 -5.66 10.84 -11.33
N ASP A 157 -6.18 9.63 -11.55
CA ASP A 157 -7.23 9.36 -12.53
C ASP A 157 -8.54 10.08 -12.17
N SER A 158 -8.92 10.08 -10.88
CA SER A 158 -10.07 10.83 -10.39
C SER A 158 -9.91 12.34 -10.61
N ALA A 159 -8.75 12.90 -10.26
CA ALA A 159 -8.46 14.33 -10.43
C ALA A 159 -8.41 14.74 -11.91
N SER A 160 -7.83 13.90 -12.77
CA SER A 160 -7.74 14.12 -14.21
C SER A 160 -9.13 14.12 -14.86
N THR A 161 -9.95 13.12 -14.53
CA THR A 161 -11.34 13.01 -15.01
C THR A 161 -12.19 14.19 -14.57
N ALA A 162 -12.10 14.59 -13.30
CA ALA A 162 -12.80 15.77 -12.78
C ALA A 162 -12.36 17.05 -13.50
N SER A 163 -11.06 17.20 -13.77
CA SER A 163 -10.53 18.35 -14.51
C SER A 163 -11.08 18.42 -15.94
N GLN A 164 -11.23 17.28 -16.61
CA GLN A 164 -11.84 17.21 -17.94
C GLN A 164 -13.31 17.66 -17.92
N VAL A 165 -14.10 17.20 -16.94
CA VAL A 165 -15.50 17.62 -16.77
C VAL A 165 -15.60 19.13 -16.50
N CYS A 166 -14.73 19.66 -15.64
CA CYS A 166 -14.66 21.11 -15.39
C CYS A 166 -14.32 21.90 -16.66
N ALA A 167 -13.38 21.41 -17.49
CA ALA A 167 -13.04 22.04 -18.76
C ALA A 167 -14.21 22.02 -19.76
N GLN A 168 -14.95 20.91 -19.84
CA GLN A 168 -16.15 20.80 -20.67
C GLN A 168 -17.26 21.75 -20.21
N TYR A 169 -17.45 21.89 -18.89
CA TYR A 169 -18.40 22.84 -18.32
C TYR A 169 -18.03 24.28 -18.67
N ARG A 170 -16.76 24.67 -18.49
CA ARG A 170 -16.27 26.00 -18.90
C ARG A 170 -16.55 26.27 -20.37
N GLY A 171 -16.21 25.32 -21.25
CA GLY A 171 -16.52 25.46 -22.68
C GLY A 171 -18.02 25.57 -22.98
N SER A 172 -18.88 24.97 -22.16
CA SER A 172 -20.34 25.07 -22.31
C SER A 172 -20.87 26.42 -21.86
N VAL A 173 -20.28 27.01 -20.82
CA VAL A 173 -20.56 28.37 -20.36
C VAL A 173 -20.09 29.40 -21.39
N ASP A 174 -18.88 29.23 -21.94
CA ASP A 174 -18.32 30.14 -22.94
C ASP A 174 -19.16 30.17 -24.24
N ARG A 175 -19.90 29.10 -24.54
CA ARG A 175 -20.82 29.00 -25.68
C ARG A 175 -22.23 29.55 -25.41
N LEU A 176 -22.53 30.04 -24.20
CA LEU A 176 -23.84 30.63 -23.92
C LEU A 176 -24.02 31.94 -24.66
N ASP A 177 -25.00 31.97 -25.57
CA ASP A 177 -25.35 33.16 -26.33
C ASP A 177 -26.56 33.86 -25.70
N VAL A 178 -26.33 35.03 -25.10
CA VAL A 178 -27.36 35.84 -24.46
C VAL A 178 -28.39 36.35 -25.46
N GLU A 179 -27.98 36.67 -26.69
CA GLU A 179 -28.87 37.17 -27.74
C GLU A 179 -29.80 36.07 -28.24
N ALA A 180 -29.28 34.85 -28.42
CA ALA A 180 -30.10 33.69 -28.75
C ALA A 180 -31.13 33.39 -27.64
N ILE A 181 -30.73 33.48 -26.37
CA ILE A 181 -31.62 33.26 -25.23
C ILE A 181 -32.73 34.34 -25.17
N LEU A 182 -32.38 35.61 -25.42
CA LEU A 182 -33.34 36.73 -25.48
C LEU A 182 -34.32 36.56 -26.62
N THR A 183 -33.83 36.21 -27.80
CA THR A 183 -34.64 35.94 -28.99
C THR A 183 -35.64 34.83 -28.70
N HIS A 184 -35.17 33.69 -28.17
CA HIS A 184 -36.05 32.59 -27.81
C HIS A 184 -37.10 32.97 -26.76
N PHE A 185 -36.75 33.82 -25.79
CA PHE A 185 -37.72 34.32 -24.81
C PHE A 185 -38.81 35.18 -25.45
N VAL A 186 -38.43 36.14 -26.30
CA VAL A 186 -39.38 37.00 -27.02
C VAL A 186 -40.27 36.18 -27.95
N GLU A 187 -39.73 35.17 -28.63
CA GLU A 187 -40.51 34.24 -29.46
C GLU A 187 -41.53 33.44 -28.63
N THR A 188 -41.14 32.98 -27.45
CA THR A 188 -41.98 32.10 -26.62
C THR A 188 -43.00 32.86 -25.76
N LYS A 189 -42.70 34.10 -25.37
CA LYS A 189 -43.48 34.88 -24.39
C LYS A 189 -43.95 36.25 -24.90
N GLY A 190 -43.65 36.61 -26.15
CA GLY A 190 -44.10 37.86 -26.74
C GLY A 190 -45.63 37.94 -26.81
N THR A 191 -46.19 39.09 -26.46
CA THR A 191 -47.64 39.34 -26.42
C THR A 191 -48.21 39.93 -27.72
N GLY A 192 -47.36 40.17 -28.71
CA GLY A 192 -47.73 40.74 -30.00
C GLY A 192 -46.60 41.60 -30.58
N ARG A 193 -46.57 41.74 -31.90
CA ARG A 193 -45.62 42.62 -32.61
C ARG A 193 -46.28 43.91 -33.11
N ASP A 194 -47.61 44.00 -33.01
CA ASP A 194 -48.38 45.13 -33.50
C ASP A 194 -48.20 46.34 -32.58
N ARG A 195 -47.83 47.46 -33.17
CA ARG A 195 -47.74 48.73 -32.45
C ARG A 195 -49.16 49.28 -32.25
N PRO A 196 -49.50 49.84 -31.06
CA PRO A 196 -50.78 50.48 -30.84
C PRO A 196 -51.05 51.54 -31.93
N GLY A 197 -52.22 51.47 -32.56
CA GLY A 197 -52.58 52.37 -33.65
C GLY A 197 -52.64 53.84 -33.19
N ALA A 198 -52.22 54.76 -34.07
CA ALA A 198 -52.32 56.20 -33.83
C ALA A 198 -53.79 56.67 -33.95
N TYR A 199 -54.59 56.45 -32.92
CA TYR A 199 -55.97 56.97 -32.84
C TYR A 199 -56.06 58.50 -32.82
N PHE A 200 -54.94 59.21 -32.74
CA PHE A 200 -54.90 60.67 -32.71
C PHE A 200 -55.27 61.34 -34.06
N SER A 201 -55.13 60.63 -35.20
CA SER A 201 -55.53 61.19 -36.51
C SER A 201 -57.04 61.09 -36.76
N SER A 202 -57.72 60.09 -36.18
CA SER A 202 -59.17 59.91 -36.30
C SER A 202 -59.98 60.95 -35.51
N PHE A 203 -59.42 61.53 -34.45
CA PHE A 203 -60.10 62.57 -33.67
C PHE A 203 -60.07 63.93 -34.40
N LEU A 204 -58.88 64.32 -34.92
CA LEU A 204 -58.72 65.55 -35.70
C LEU A 204 -59.42 65.51 -37.08
N GLY A 205 -59.53 64.33 -37.68
CA GLY A 205 -60.29 64.13 -38.93
C GLY A 205 -61.81 64.11 -38.75
N ARG A 206 -62.32 63.99 -37.51
CA ARG A 206 -63.75 64.07 -37.19
C ARG A 206 -64.17 65.52 -36.89
N GLU A 207 -63.36 66.26 -36.12
CA GLU A 207 -63.59 67.69 -35.87
C GLU A 207 -63.55 68.53 -37.16
N ARG A 208 -62.69 68.18 -38.12
CA ARG A 208 -62.62 68.89 -39.42
C ARG A 208 -63.89 68.65 -40.25
N ARG A 209 -64.39 67.40 -40.29
CA ARG A 209 -65.63 67.05 -41.00
C ARG A 209 -66.89 67.63 -40.36
N GLU A 210 -66.93 67.79 -39.04
CA GLU A 210 -68.06 68.44 -38.35
C GLU A 210 -68.08 69.97 -38.54
N LYS A 211 -66.93 70.61 -38.76
CA LYS A 211 -66.88 72.05 -39.11
C LYS A 211 -67.32 72.29 -40.56
N ASP A 212 -66.97 71.42 -41.49
CA ASP A 212 -67.34 71.57 -42.91
C ASP A 212 -68.82 71.27 -43.17
N ALA A 213 -69.45 70.40 -42.37
CA ALA A 213 -70.88 70.08 -42.47
C ALA A 213 -71.83 71.17 -41.94
N LYS A 214 -71.30 72.25 -41.35
CA LYS A 214 -72.09 73.36 -40.78
C LYS A 214 -72.22 74.58 -41.71
N TYR A 215 -71.63 74.53 -42.91
CA TYR A 215 -71.59 75.64 -43.88
C TYR A 215 -72.21 75.31 -45.26
N HIS A 216 -73.01 74.25 -45.35
CA HIS A 216 -73.91 73.95 -46.47
C HIS A 216 -75.31 73.66 -45.95
#